data_AF-A0A9E0BFS3-F1
#
_entry.id   AF-A0A9E0BFS3-F1
#
_cell.length_a   1.000
_cell.length_b   1.000
_cell.length_c   1.000
_cell.angle_alpha   90.00
_cell.angle_beta   90.00
_cell.angle_gamma   90.00
#
_symmetry.space_group_name_H-M   'P 1'
#
loop_
_entity.id
_entity.type
_entity.pdbx_description
1 polymer ?
#
loop_
_entity_poly.entity_id
_entity_poly.type
_entity_poly.pdbx_seq_one_letter_code
_entity_poly.pdbx_strand_id
1 'polypeptide(L)'
;MRILHRYLGYFLTGMMAVYAVTGFIMTFRDTNFLKFDKTWERTVEPNLPGSALGEAIEQRRLKVTREDSTTIYFDNGQYDKASGKATFTTKEWPAYIEKLTDLHTSRTADPLFFMNVF
;
A
#
# COMPACT_ATOMS: atom_id res chain seq x y z
N MET A 1 13.40 24.53 32.55
CA MET A 1 11.96 24.29 32.24
C MET A 1 11.46 25.01 30.99
N ARG A 2 11.61 26.34 30.83
CA ARG A 2 11.06 27.10 29.67
C ARG A 2 11.60 26.69 28.29
N ILE A 3 12.91 26.41 28.19
CA ILE A 3 13.55 25.99 26.92
C ILE A 3 13.06 24.60 26.49
N LEU A 4 12.98 23.66 27.44
CA LEU A 4 12.47 22.31 27.19
C LEU A 4 11.01 22.33 26.72
N HIS A 5 10.14 23.09 27.40
CA HIS A 5 8.74 23.25 27.00
C HIS A 5 8.61 23.80 25.57
N ARG A 6 9.46 24.75 25.18
CA ARG A 6 9.45 25.33 23.83
C ARG A 6 9.88 24.31 22.77
N TYR A 7 10.96 23.56 23.01
CA TYR A 7 11.39 22.52 22.06
C TYR A 7 10.38 21.39 21.95
N LEU A 8 9.76 21.00 23.07
CA LEU A 8 8.67 20.04 23.08
C LEU A 8 7.48 20.58 22.29
N GLY A 9 7.08 21.84 22.49
CA GLY A 9 6.01 22.48 21.72
C GLY A 9 6.26 22.50 20.21
N TYR A 10 7.48 22.83 19.77
CA TYR A 10 7.84 22.75 18.35
C TYR A 10 7.79 21.33 17.79
N PHE A 11 8.24 20.34 18.58
CA PHE A 11 8.16 18.94 18.20
C PHE A 11 6.70 18.49 18.02
N LEU A 12 5.83 18.75 18.99
CA LEU A 12 4.40 18.40 18.90
C LEU A 12 3.71 19.12 17.73
N THR A 13 4.04 20.39 17.49
CA THR A 13 3.44 21.15 16.38
C THR A 13 3.82 20.54 15.03
N GLY A 14 5.09 20.17 14.84
CA GLY A 14 5.54 19.52 13.61
C GLY A 14 4.90 18.15 13.40
N MET A 15 4.74 17.38 14.47
CA MET A 15 4.10 16.08 14.46
C MET A 15 2.60 16.17 14.11
N MET A 16 1.89 17.13 14.71
CA MET A 16 0.50 17.42 14.36
C MET A 16 0.35 17.87 12.91
N ALA A 17 1.30 18.64 12.37
CA ALA A 17 1.29 19.03 10.97
C ALA A 17 1.42 17.80 10.04
N VAL A 18 2.31 16.85 10.37
CA VAL A 18 2.42 15.58 9.64
C VAL A 18 1.10 14.81 9.71
N TYR A 19 0.48 14.72 10.89
CA TYR A 19 -0.77 13.99 11.08
C TYR A 19 -1.92 14.61 10.27
N ALA A 20 -2.03 15.94 10.25
CA ALA A 20 -3.03 16.64 9.46
C ALA A 20 -2.85 16.43 7.95
N VAL A 21 -1.62 16.55 7.45
CA VAL A 21 -1.31 16.34 6.02
C VAL A 21 -1.57 14.89 5.60
N THR A 22 -1.13 13.92 6.41
CA THR A 22 -1.34 12.50 6.13
C THR A 22 -2.81 12.10 6.23
N GLY A 23 -3.56 12.64 7.20
CA GLY A 23 -5.00 12.45 7.30
C GLY A 23 -5.76 13.01 6.09
N PHE A 24 -5.34 14.18 5.58
CA PHE A 24 -5.86 14.74 4.34
C PHE A 24 -5.58 13.81 3.14
N ILE A 25 -4.35 13.33 2.98
CA ILE A 25 -3.99 12.39 1.91
C ILE A 25 -4.82 11.10 2.01
N MET A 26 -4.99 10.55 3.21
CA MET A 26 -5.76 9.32 3.43
C MET A 26 -7.26 9.47 3.15
N THR A 27 -7.81 10.68 3.20
CA THR A 27 -9.20 10.94 2.77
C THR A 27 -9.40 10.54 1.29
N PHE A 28 -8.33 10.59 0.49
CA PHE A 28 -8.33 10.24 -0.93
C PHE A 28 -7.71 8.86 -1.22
N ARG A 29 -7.54 7.99 -0.21
CA ARG A 29 -6.86 6.68 -0.36
C ARG A 29 -7.48 5.75 -1.39
N ASP A 30 -8.78 5.87 -1.65
CA ASP A 30 -9.49 5.03 -2.62
C ASP A 30 -9.52 5.66 -4.03
N THR A 31 -8.90 6.82 -4.20
CA THR A 31 -8.77 7.52 -5.49
C THR A 31 -7.36 7.37 -6.09
N ASN A 32 -7.13 7.96 -7.26
CA ASN A 32 -5.81 8.04 -7.90
C ASN A 32 -4.98 9.25 -7.43
N PHE A 33 -5.40 9.94 -6.38
CA PHE A 33 -4.72 11.13 -5.87
C PHE A 33 -3.29 10.80 -5.40
N LEU A 34 -2.30 11.49 -5.99
CA LEU A 34 -0.86 11.32 -5.74
C LEU A 34 -0.30 9.90 -5.95
N LYS A 35 -1.05 9.02 -6.62
CA LYS A 35 -0.60 7.67 -6.93
C LYS A 35 0.04 7.60 -8.30
N PHE A 36 1.03 6.73 -8.42
CA PHE A 36 1.76 6.47 -9.67
C PHE A 36 1.60 5.01 -10.06
N ASP A 37 1.73 4.76 -11.37
CA ASP A 37 1.71 3.41 -11.91
C ASP A 37 3.02 2.70 -11.55
N LYS A 38 2.87 1.52 -10.92
CA LYS A 38 3.97 0.64 -10.55
C LYS A 38 3.68 -0.74 -11.11
N THR A 39 4.56 -1.18 -11.99
CA THR A 39 4.47 -2.51 -12.60
C THR A 39 5.23 -3.51 -11.74
N TRP A 40 4.58 -4.62 -11.47
CA TRP A 40 5.11 -5.73 -10.70
C TRP A 40 5.23 -6.95 -11.59
N GLU A 41 6.33 -7.66 -11.42
CA GLU A 41 6.51 -9.02 -11.93
C GLU A 41 6.71 -9.93 -10.72
N ARG A 42 5.81 -10.89 -10.52
CA ARG A 42 5.88 -11.87 -9.43
C ARG A 42 5.79 -13.27 -10.02
N THR A 43 6.64 -14.16 -9.55
CA THR A 43 6.57 -15.58 -9.89
C THR A 43 5.93 -16.32 -8.73
N VAL A 44 4.82 -17.01 -9.00
CA VAL A 44 4.07 -17.83 -8.03
C VAL A 44 3.98 -19.26 -8.54
N GLU A 45 3.30 -20.14 -7.82
CA GLU A 45 3.15 -21.54 -8.25
C GLU A 45 2.49 -21.62 -9.64
N PRO A 46 3.00 -22.49 -10.53
CA PRO A 46 2.36 -22.76 -11.82
C PRO A 46 0.96 -23.36 -11.64
N ASN A 47 0.07 -23.11 -12.61
CA ASN A 47 -1.27 -23.67 -12.69
C ASN A 47 -2.16 -23.37 -11.45
N LEU A 48 -2.04 -22.18 -10.86
CA LEU A 48 -2.94 -21.74 -9.78
C LEU A 48 -4.35 -21.42 -10.34
N PRO A 49 -5.42 -21.85 -9.64
CA PRO A 49 -6.77 -21.41 -9.98
C PRO A 49 -6.90 -19.90 -9.66
N GLY A 50 -7.74 -19.19 -10.42
CA GLY A 50 -7.93 -17.74 -10.25
C GLY A 50 -8.33 -17.32 -8.83
N SER A 51 -8.98 -18.20 -8.06
CA SER A 51 -9.31 -17.97 -6.64
C SER A 51 -8.10 -17.94 -5.71
N ALA A 52 -7.07 -18.75 -6.00
CA ALA A 52 -5.84 -18.81 -5.21
C ALA A 52 -4.78 -17.80 -5.71
N LEU A 53 -4.88 -17.38 -6.97
CA LEU A 53 -3.97 -16.42 -7.57
C LEU A 53 -3.95 -15.09 -6.80
N GLY A 54 -5.12 -14.59 -6.37
CA GLY A 54 -5.22 -13.35 -5.61
C GLY A 54 -4.47 -13.39 -4.29
N GLU A 55 -4.51 -14.51 -3.57
CA GLU A 55 -3.73 -14.69 -2.34
C GLU A 55 -2.23 -14.82 -2.64
N ALA A 56 -1.88 -15.59 -3.67
CA ALA A 56 -0.49 -15.83 -4.06
C ALA A 56 0.27 -14.54 -4.48
N ILE A 57 -0.42 -13.59 -5.10
CA ILE A 57 0.17 -12.29 -5.48
C ILE A 57 -0.12 -11.16 -4.47
N GLU A 58 -0.67 -11.50 -3.30
CA GLU A 58 -1.05 -10.58 -2.22
C GLU A 58 -2.13 -9.54 -2.61
N GLN A 59 -2.91 -9.81 -3.65
CA GLN A 59 -4.00 -8.97 -4.12
C GLN A 59 -5.36 -9.50 -3.65
N ARG A 60 -5.78 -9.05 -2.45
CA ARG A 60 -7.01 -9.50 -1.77
C ARG A 60 -8.32 -9.30 -2.56
N ARG A 61 -8.34 -8.39 -3.53
CA ARG A 61 -9.52 -8.05 -4.35
C ARG A 61 -9.25 -8.28 -5.84
N LEU A 62 -8.53 -9.34 -6.18
CA LEU A 62 -8.29 -9.69 -7.57
C LEU A 62 -9.61 -10.16 -8.21
N LYS A 63 -9.98 -9.53 -9.33
CA LYS A 63 -11.13 -9.92 -10.13
C LYS A 63 -10.64 -10.47 -11.46
N VAL A 64 -10.86 -11.76 -11.69
CA VAL A 64 -10.55 -12.41 -12.96
C VAL A 64 -11.58 -11.96 -14.00
N THR A 65 -11.11 -11.39 -15.09
CA THR A 65 -11.95 -10.88 -16.18
C THR A 65 -12.10 -11.95 -17.26
N ARG A 66 -11.03 -12.70 -17.53
CA ARG A 66 -11.00 -13.77 -18.53
C ARG A 66 -9.98 -14.84 -18.13
N GLU A 67 -10.32 -16.09 -18.41
CA GLU A 67 -9.42 -17.22 -18.20
C GLU A 67 -9.33 -18.05 -19.48
N ASP A 68 -8.13 -18.15 -20.04
CA ASP A 68 -7.81 -19.03 -21.16
C ASP A 68 -7.08 -20.30 -20.64
N SER A 69 -6.78 -21.23 -21.54
CA SER A 69 -6.08 -22.48 -21.21
C SER A 69 -4.66 -22.24 -20.68
N THR A 70 -3.99 -21.17 -21.10
CA THR A 70 -2.60 -20.85 -20.75
C THR A 70 -2.45 -19.64 -19.84
N THR A 71 -3.40 -18.70 -19.87
CA THR A 71 -3.23 -17.38 -19.24
C THR A 71 -4.52 -16.94 -18.54
N ILE A 72 -4.39 -16.38 -17.35
CA ILE A 72 -5.47 -15.72 -16.60
C ILE A 72 -5.30 -14.22 -16.74
N TYR A 73 -6.33 -13.54 -17.22
CA TYR A 73 -6.40 -12.09 -17.31
C TYR A 73 -7.30 -11.54 -16.21
N PHE A 74 -6.83 -10.48 -15.58
CA PHE A 74 -7.55 -9.77 -14.52
C PHE A 74 -7.41 -8.26 -14.73
N ASP A 75 -8.23 -7.47 -14.03
CA ASP A 75 -8.44 -6.05 -14.36
C ASP A 75 -7.14 -5.21 -14.45
N ASN A 76 -6.10 -5.59 -13.72
CA ASN A 76 -4.83 -4.88 -13.64
C ASN A 76 -3.61 -5.67 -14.14
N GLY A 77 -3.79 -6.81 -14.83
CA GLY A 77 -2.66 -7.60 -15.30
C GLY A 77 -3.01 -8.99 -15.85
N GLN A 78 -1.98 -9.82 -15.96
CA GLN A 78 -2.08 -11.18 -16.48
C GLN A 78 -1.18 -12.13 -15.71
N TYR A 79 -1.56 -13.40 -15.70
CA TYR A 79 -0.82 -14.50 -15.10
C TYR A 79 -0.70 -15.66 -16.09
N ASP A 80 0.51 -16.13 -16.30
CA ASP A 80 0.80 -17.28 -17.15
C ASP A 80 0.82 -18.57 -16.31
N LYS A 81 -0.07 -19.52 -16.63
CA LYS A 81 -0.25 -20.78 -15.88
C LYS A 81 0.93 -21.74 -16.07
N ALA A 82 1.66 -21.67 -17.18
CA ALA A 82 2.75 -22.59 -17.49
C ALA A 82 4.04 -22.20 -16.77
N SER A 83 4.34 -20.91 -16.75
CA SER A 83 5.55 -20.35 -16.12
C SER A 83 5.34 -19.93 -14.66
N GLY A 84 4.09 -19.72 -14.23
CA GLY A 84 3.78 -19.14 -12.93
C GLY A 84 4.04 -17.64 -12.84
N LYS A 85 4.33 -16.95 -13.96
CA LYS A 85 4.65 -15.52 -13.96
C LYS A 85 3.39 -14.67 -14.01
N ALA A 86 3.21 -13.81 -13.01
CA ALA A 86 2.22 -12.75 -12.97
C ALA A 86 2.86 -11.39 -13.26
N THR A 87 2.31 -10.65 -14.22
CA THR A 87 2.68 -9.26 -14.51
C THR A 87 1.46 -8.37 -14.36
N PHE A 88 1.52 -7.38 -13.48
CA PHE A 88 0.39 -6.50 -13.19
C PHE A 88 0.85 -5.10 -12.80
N THR A 89 -0.02 -4.11 -12.98
CA THR A 89 0.26 -2.71 -12.65
C THR A 89 -0.71 -2.26 -11.55
N THR A 90 -0.17 -1.75 -10.45
CA THR A 90 -0.97 -1.13 -9.38
C THR A 90 -0.70 0.37 -9.33
N LYS A 91 -1.70 1.12 -8.87
CA LYS A 91 -1.52 2.53 -8.51
C LYS A 91 -1.22 2.61 -7.03
N GLU A 92 -0.02 3.03 -6.69
CA GLU A 92 0.49 3.13 -5.32
C GLU A 92 1.01 4.54 -5.05
N TRP A 93 1.00 4.95 -3.79
CA TRP A 93 1.68 6.18 -3.40
C TRP A 93 3.20 6.00 -3.52
N PRO A 94 3.96 7.08 -3.78
CA PRO A 94 5.40 7.06 -3.66
C PRO A 94 5.82 6.62 -2.26
N ALA A 95 6.97 5.94 -2.16
CA ALA A 95 7.44 5.34 -0.92
C ALA A 95 7.53 6.32 0.27
N TYR A 96 7.76 7.62 0.04
CA TYR A 96 7.78 8.62 1.12
C TYR A 96 6.38 8.96 1.64
N ILE A 97 5.36 9.03 0.77
CA ILE A 97 3.97 9.25 1.18
C ILE A 97 3.49 8.00 1.91
N GLU A 98 3.77 6.82 1.36
CA GLU A 98 3.41 5.53 1.96
C GLU A 98 3.94 5.40 3.39
N LYS A 99 5.23 5.68 3.63
CA LYS A 99 5.81 5.69 4.98
C LYS A 99 5.14 6.67 5.95
N LEU A 100 4.74 7.85 5.47
CA LEU A 100 4.08 8.85 6.31
C LEU A 100 2.65 8.42 6.67
N THR A 101 1.93 7.80 5.72
CA THR A 101 0.59 7.25 5.97
C THR A 101 0.62 5.99 6.84
N ASP A 102 1.67 5.17 6.70
CA ASP A 102 1.90 4.01 7.56
C ASP A 102 2.16 4.45 9.01
N LEU A 103 2.96 5.49 9.21
CA LEU A 103 3.15 6.07 10.54
C LEU A 103 1.81 6.52 11.14
N HIS A 104 1.00 7.28 10.38
CA HIS A 104 -0.32 7.76 10.81
C HIS A 104 -1.28 6.63 11.19
N THR A 105 -1.16 5.45 10.55
CA THR A 105 -2.03 4.29 10.80
C THR A 105 -1.38 3.19 11.63
N SER A 106 -0.20 3.46 12.19
CA SER A 106 0.54 2.50 13.01
C SER A 106 -0.25 2.03 14.22
N ARG A 107 -0.12 0.73 14.51
CA ARG A 107 -0.81 -0.01 15.58
C ARG A 107 0.16 -0.27 16.71
N THR A 108 -0.32 -0.69 17.88
CA THR A 108 0.51 -0.97 19.07
C THR A 108 1.63 -1.99 18.86
N ALA A 109 1.53 -2.84 17.82
CA ALA A 109 2.59 -3.77 17.43
C ALA A 109 3.76 -3.10 16.68
N ASP A 110 3.56 -1.89 16.15
CA ASP A 110 4.54 -1.18 15.35
C ASP A 110 5.46 -0.33 16.25
N PRO A 111 6.79 -0.28 16.02
CA PRO A 111 7.74 0.37 16.93
C PRO A 111 7.47 1.85 17.22
N LEU A 112 6.87 2.57 16.26
CA LEU A 112 6.63 4.01 16.33
C LEU A 112 5.17 4.37 16.68
N PHE A 113 4.35 3.42 17.15
CA PHE A 113 2.92 3.65 17.43
C PHE A 113 2.65 4.80 18.41
N PHE A 114 3.58 5.04 19.35
CA PHE A 114 3.47 6.11 20.33
C PHE A 114 3.48 7.50 19.68
N MET A 115 3.89 7.61 18.41
CA MET A 115 3.75 8.81 17.60
C MET A 115 2.29 9.10 17.18
N ASN A 116 1.33 8.21 17.43
CA ASN A 116 -0.08 8.45 17.10
C ASN A 116 -0.91 8.87 18.33
N VAL A 117 -0.30 8.93 19.51
CA VAL A 117 -0.99 9.15 20.79
C VAL A 117 -1.02 10.64 21.19
N PHE A 118 -0.29 11.50 20.48
CA PHE A 118 -0.16 12.93 20.75
C PHE A 118 -1.08 13.80 19.91
#